data_AF-A0AAW6SQR3-F1
#
_entry.id   AF-A0AAW6SQR3-F1
#
_cell.length_a   1.000
_cell.length_b   1.000
_cell.length_c   1.000
_cell.angle_alpha   90.00
_cell.angle_beta   90.00
_cell.angle_gamma   90.00
#
_symmetry.space_group_name_H-M   'P 1'
#
loop_
_entity.id
_entity.type
_entity.pdbx_description
1 polymer ?
#
loop_
_entity_poly.entity_id
_entity_poly.type
_entity_poly.pdbx_seq_one_letter_code
_entity_poly.pdbx_strand_id
1 'polypeptide(L)'
;MSLKGKRIIGGIGGLSVLILLFIFIMTLCYPYSTFSVKKKYVYQPNKVLHNGKTFREIFNDFKGSYENDLKADLNNKVPNLTIDRTQYVLPIFEQDWLVSKDSIPIDKMKLDTMLFEVKQVRGIFLSLLAQVDYTSEQRGYLVNNIKDLLLLEENIIQLKNGSYLSRGELKRGFRNLSTEFTKNFDSFVTFYERSH
;
A
#
# COMPACT_ATOMS: atom_id res chain seq x y z
N MET A 1 53.77 -5.39 40.68
CA MET A 1 52.45 -4.72 40.78
C MET A 1 51.87 -4.60 39.37
N SER A 2 50.75 -5.29 39.11
CA SER A 2 50.19 -5.52 37.77
C SER A 2 49.54 -4.26 37.18
N LEU A 3 50.04 -3.80 36.03
CA LEU A 3 49.46 -2.71 35.23
C LEU A 3 48.62 -3.21 34.04
N LYS A 4 48.17 -4.49 34.06
CA LYS A 4 47.38 -5.07 32.96
C LYS A 4 45.86 -4.86 33.07
N GLY A 5 45.35 -4.34 34.19
CA GLY A 5 43.90 -4.24 34.44
C GLY A 5 43.18 -3.00 33.88
N LYS A 6 43.87 -1.88 33.62
CA LYS A 6 43.21 -0.61 33.28
C LYS A 6 42.92 -0.39 31.78
N ARG A 7 43.59 -1.11 30.87
CA ARG A 7 43.38 -0.96 29.41
C ARG A 7 42.13 -1.66 28.88
N ILE A 8 41.68 -2.74 29.54
CA ILE A 8 40.54 -3.54 29.09
C ILE A 8 39.21 -2.81 29.36
N ILE A 9 39.13 -2.10 30.48
CA ILE A 9 37.91 -1.36 30.90
C ILE A 9 37.64 -0.16 29.99
N GLY A 10 38.68 0.53 29.50
CA GLY A 10 38.54 1.60 28.49
C GLY A 10 38.09 1.10 27.11
N GLY A 11 38.51 -0.10 26.73
CA GLY A 11 38.10 -0.73 25.46
C GLY A 11 36.64 -1.19 25.44
N ILE A 12 36.13 -1.72 26.55
CA ILE A 12 34.73 -2.16 26.69
C ILE A 12 33.78 -0.95 26.70
N GLY A 13 34.14 0.12 27.41
CA GLY A 13 33.38 1.38 27.41
C GLY A 13 33.33 2.04 26.02
N GLY A 14 34.48 2.10 25.33
CA GLY A 14 34.56 2.64 23.96
C GLY A 14 33.73 1.85 22.95
N LEU A 15 33.78 0.51 23.00
CA LEU A 15 32.98 -0.35 22.13
C LEU A 15 31.48 -0.17 22.36
N SER A 16 31.05 -0.03 23.61
CA SER A 16 29.64 0.17 23.97
C SER A 16 29.10 1.50 23.42
N VAL A 17 29.89 2.57 23.51
CA VAL A 17 29.54 3.89 22.93
C VAL A 17 29.39 3.81 21.41
N LEU A 18 30.30 3.09 20.72
CA LEU A 18 30.22 2.90 19.27
C LEU A 18 28.97 2.10 18.85
N ILE A 19 28.61 1.06 19.60
CA ILE A 19 27.39 0.28 19.35
C ILE A 19 26.14 1.15 19.53
N LEU A 20 26.07 1.95 20.60
CA LEU A 20 24.95 2.86 20.83
C LEU A 20 24.85 3.92 19.73
N LEU A 21 25.98 4.48 19.30
CA LEU A 21 26.04 5.44 18.18
C LEU A 21 25.56 4.79 16.87
N PHE A 22 25.99 3.56 16.59
CA PHE A 22 25.53 2.81 15.42
C PHE A 22 24.01 2.60 15.45
N ILE A 23 23.46 2.10 16.56
CA ILE A 23 22.01 1.89 16.72
C ILE A 23 21.25 3.21 16.56
N PHE A 24 21.78 4.31 17.10
CA PHE A 24 21.19 5.64 16.95
C PHE A 24 21.15 6.09 15.48
N ILE A 25 22.26 5.97 14.76
CA ILE A 25 22.33 6.27 13.32
C ILE A 25 21.35 5.39 12.54
N MET A 26 21.33 4.07 12.80
CA MET A 26 20.40 3.15 12.13
C MET A 26 18.94 3.53 12.40
N THR A 27 18.60 3.92 13.62
CA THR A 27 17.24 4.34 13.99
C THR A 27 16.83 5.66 13.32
N LEU A 28 17.77 6.58 13.13
CA LEU A 28 17.51 7.85 12.45
C LEU A 28 17.40 7.69 10.93
N CYS A 29 18.33 6.98 10.29
CA CYS A 29 18.46 6.95 8.84
C CYS A 29 17.66 5.83 8.17
N TYR A 30 17.55 4.65 8.82
CA TYR A 30 17.08 3.40 8.23
C TYR A 30 15.95 2.79 9.07
N PRO A 31 14.72 3.31 8.98
CA PRO A 31 13.65 2.94 9.90
C PRO A 31 13.26 1.46 9.83
N TYR A 32 13.50 0.75 8.71
CA TYR A 32 13.22 -0.69 8.59
C TYR A 32 14.42 -1.60 8.86
N SER A 33 15.55 -1.04 9.28
CA SER A 33 16.73 -1.83 9.64
C SER A 33 16.44 -2.73 10.84
N THR A 34 17.02 -3.93 10.83
CA THR A 34 17.02 -4.85 11.96
C THR A 34 17.59 -4.20 13.22
N PHE A 35 18.53 -3.26 13.05
CA PHE A 35 19.22 -2.52 14.11
C PHE A 35 18.48 -1.23 14.54
N SER A 36 17.41 -0.83 13.86
CA SER A 36 16.58 0.31 14.27
C SER A 36 15.73 -0.07 15.48
N VAL A 37 15.67 0.82 16.48
CA VAL A 37 14.77 0.67 17.64
C VAL A 37 13.32 0.91 17.22
N LYS A 38 13.08 1.87 16.31
CA LYS A 38 11.74 2.22 15.81
C LYS A 38 11.56 1.67 14.41
N LYS A 39 11.02 0.45 14.30
CA LYS A 39 10.82 -0.29 13.05
C LYS A 39 9.62 0.17 12.20
N LYS A 40 9.44 1.49 12.11
CA LYS A 40 8.30 2.12 11.42
C LYS A 40 8.70 3.39 10.68
N TYR A 41 8.11 3.58 9.51
CA TYR A 41 8.19 4.81 8.75
C TYR A 41 6.91 5.62 8.97
N VAL A 42 7.04 6.93 9.22
CA VAL A 42 5.86 7.82 9.32
C VAL A 42 5.63 8.43 7.95
N TYR A 43 4.64 7.91 7.24
CA TYR A 43 4.23 8.42 5.95
C TYR A 43 3.44 9.71 6.13
N GLN A 44 3.78 10.73 5.34
CA GLN A 44 3.01 11.96 5.25
C GLN A 44 2.33 12.00 3.88
N PRO A 45 0.98 11.93 3.83
CA PRO A 45 0.24 12.09 2.59
C PRO A 45 0.59 13.41 1.89
N ASN A 46 0.78 13.34 0.58
CA ASN A 46 0.97 14.54 -0.23
C ASN A 46 -0.36 15.28 -0.38
N LYS A 47 -0.33 16.61 -0.40
CA LYS A 47 -1.50 17.46 -0.69
C LYS A 47 -1.80 17.56 -2.20
N VAL A 48 -1.32 16.62 -3.01
CA VAL A 48 -1.51 16.65 -4.46
C VAL A 48 -2.95 16.26 -4.76
N LEU A 49 -3.63 17.12 -5.52
CA LEU A 49 -4.98 16.85 -6.00
C LEU A 49 -4.89 16.06 -7.31
N HIS A 50 -5.74 15.04 -7.43
CA HIS A 50 -5.98 14.30 -8.66
C HIS A 50 -7.28 14.85 -9.29
N ASN A 51 -7.19 15.45 -10.48
CA ASN A 51 -8.30 16.13 -11.15
C ASN A 51 -9.04 17.16 -10.25
N GLY A 52 -8.29 17.90 -9.43
CA GLY A 52 -8.84 18.89 -8.51
C GLY A 52 -9.46 18.33 -7.23
N LYS A 53 -9.46 17.00 -7.04
CA LYS A 53 -9.99 16.31 -5.86
C LYS A 53 -8.90 15.55 -5.11
N THR A 54 -9.09 15.34 -3.82
CA THR A 54 -8.30 14.41 -3.02
C THR A 54 -8.69 12.97 -3.33
N PHE A 55 -7.79 12.02 -3.04
CA PHE A 55 -8.09 10.60 -3.20
C PHE A 55 -9.37 10.19 -2.43
N ARG A 56 -9.55 10.72 -1.21
CA ARG A 56 -10.77 10.49 -0.41
C ARG A 56 -12.04 10.95 -1.12
N GLU A 57 -12.01 12.12 -1.77
CA GLU A 57 -13.18 12.65 -2.48
C GLU A 57 -13.53 11.78 -3.68
N ILE A 58 -12.56 11.42 -4.54
CA ILE A 58 -12.83 10.53 -5.68
C ILE A 58 -13.30 9.14 -5.25
N PHE A 59 -12.75 8.60 -4.15
CA PHE A 59 -13.18 7.32 -3.60
C PHE A 59 -14.61 7.38 -3.07
N ASN A 60 -14.96 8.43 -2.33
CA ASN A 60 -16.31 8.60 -1.78
C ASN A 60 -17.36 8.82 -2.88
N ASP A 61 -17.01 9.58 -3.92
CA ASP A 61 -17.89 9.79 -5.08
C ASP A 61 -18.23 8.44 -5.75
N PHE A 62 -17.21 7.63 -6.02
CA PHE A 62 -17.40 6.30 -6.57
C PHE A 62 -18.19 5.38 -5.63
N LYS A 63 -17.82 5.34 -4.34
CA LYS A 63 -18.50 4.50 -3.33
C LYS A 63 -19.98 4.85 -3.25
N GLY A 64 -20.33 6.13 -3.32
CA GLY A 64 -21.73 6.59 -3.37
C GLY A 64 -22.47 6.12 -4.63
N SER A 65 -21.82 6.15 -5.80
CA SER A 65 -22.39 5.60 -7.05
C SER A 65 -22.60 4.09 -6.94
N TYR A 66 -21.57 3.37 -6.49
CA TYR A 66 -21.61 1.93 -6.27
C TYR A 66 -22.74 1.52 -5.30
N GLU A 67 -22.94 2.24 -4.21
CA GLU A 67 -24.02 1.95 -3.26
C GLU A 67 -25.43 2.09 -3.87
N ASN A 68 -25.60 3.00 -4.83
CA ASN A 68 -26.85 3.13 -5.58
C ASN A 68 -27.05 1.96 -6.54
N ASP A 69 -25.99 1.58 -7.26
CA ASP A 69 -26.01 0.42 -8.16
C ASP A 69 -26.29 -0.87 -7.40
N LEU A 70 -25.66 -1.07 -6.25
CA LEU A 70 -25.89 -2.22 -5.37
C LEU A 70 -27.36 -2.29 -4.92
N LYS A 71 -27.96 -1.17 -4.50
CA LYS A 71 -29.39 -1.12 -4.13
C LYS A 71 -30.31 -1.44 -5.30
N ALA A 72 -29.97 -0.98 -6.50
CA ALA A 72 -30.73 -1.31 -7.70
C ALA A 72 -30.63 -2.80 -8.02
N ASP A 73 -29.42 -3.37 -7.90
CA ASP A 73 -29.13 -4.77 -8.20
C ASP A 73 -29.79 -5.75 -7.22
N LEU A 74 -30.03 -5.35 -5.97
CA LEU A 74 -30.80 -6.16 -5.00
C LEU A 74 -32.21 -6.52 -5.48
N ASN A 75 -32.78 -5.74 -6.41
CA ASN A 75 -34.10 -6.02 -6.99
C ASN A 75 -34.02 -6.95 -8.22
N ASN A 76 -32.81 -7.29 -8.69
CA ASN A 76 -32.61 -8.16 -9.84
C ASN A 76 -32.76 -9.64 -9.45
N LYS A 77 -33.36 -10.43 -10.35
CA LYS A 77 -33.49 -11.89 -10.16
C LYS A 77 -32.14 -12.61 -10.18
N VAL A 78 -31.19 -12.05 -10.91
CA VAL A 78 -29.81 -12.56 -11.03
C VAL A 78 -28.89 -11.38 -10.72
N PRO A 79 -28.15 -11.41 -9.60
CA PRO A 79 -27.24 -10.33 -9.23
C PRO A 79 -26.15 -10.12 -10.27
N ASN A 80 -25.79 -8.87 -10.53
CA ASN A 80 -24.64 -8.55 -11.36
C ASN A 80 -23.35 -8.88 -10.59
N LEU A 81 -22.59 -9.85 -11.09
CA LEU A 81 -21.39 -10.31 -10.42
C LEU A 81 -20.30 -9.23 -10.31
N THR A 82 -20.21 -8.29 -11.27
CA THR A 82 -19.29 -7.15 -11.19
C THR A 82 -19.63 -6.26 -9.99
N ILE A 83 -20.92 -5.97 -9.81
CA ILE A 83 -21.43 -5.18 -8.68
C ILE A 83 -21.17 -5.95 -7.37
N ASP A 84 -21.59 -7.21 -7.27
CA ASP A 84 -21.37 -8.05 -6.08
C ASP A 84 -19.89 -8.08 -5.68
N ARG A 85 -18.98 -8.30 -6.63
CA ARG A 85 -17.56 -8.45 -6.31
C ARG A 85 -16.88 -7.13 -5.94
N THR A 86 -17.43 -6.00 -6.37
CA THR A 86 -16.87 -4.68 -6.06
C THR A 86 -16.81 -4.41 -4.56
N GLN A 87 -17.75 -4.94 -3.76
CA GLN A 87 -17.71 -4.81 -2.29
C GLN A 87 -16.40 -5.34 -1.67
N TYR A 88 -15.79 -6.35 -2.28
CA TYR A 88 -14.54 -6.96 -1.82
C TYR A 88 -13.29 -6.29 -2.40
N VAL A 89 -13.47 -5.42 -3.40
CA VAL A 89 -12.40 -4.64 -4.04
C VAL A 89 -12.19 -3.32 -3.29
N LEU A 90 -13.27 -2.64 -2.91
CA LEU A 90 -13.24 -1.33 -2.24
C LEU A 90 -12.27 -1.22 -1.05
N PRO A 91 -12.10 -2.24 -0.16
CA PRO A 91 -11.25 -2.11 1.01
C PRO A 91 -9.80 -1.73 0.73
N ILE A 92 -9.24 -2.12 -0.43
CA ILE A 92 -7.84 -1.80 -0.76
C ILE A 92 -7.63 -0.31 -1.01
N PHE A 93 -8.69 0.40 -1.41
CA PHE A 93 -8.72 1.82 -1.68
C PHE A 93 -9.17 2.62 -0.44
N GLU A 94 -9.92 2.02 0.48
CA GLU A 94 -10.38 2.68 1.71
C GLU A 94 -9.28 2.83 2.79
N GLN A 95 -8.08 2.28 2.55
CA GLN A 95 -7.03 2.25 3.57
C GLN A 95 -6.62 3.65 4.06
N ASP A 96 -6.49 3.81 5.38
CA ASP A 96 -6.19 5.09 6.03
C ASP A 96 -5.00 5.84 5.42
N TRP A 97 -3.94 5.13 5.02
CA TRP A 97 -2.74 5.74 4.44
C TRP A 97 -2.98 6.41 3.08
N LEU A 98 -4.04 6.01 2.35
CA LEU A 98 -4.48 6.63 1.10
C LEU A 98 -5.46 7.78 1.35
N VAL A 99 -6.41 7.59 2.26
CA VAL A 99 -7.54 8.52 2.46
C VAL A 99 -7.29 9.60 3.51
N SER A 100 -6.33 9.41 4.42
CA SER A 100 -6.05 10.37 5.50
C SER A 100 -5.24 11.56 5.03
N LYS A 101 -5.42 12.70 5.71
CA LYS A 101 -4.54 13.88 5.59
C LYS A 101 -3.42 13.86 6.63
N ASP A 102 -3.54 13.00 7.63
CA ASP A 102 -2.64 12.92 8.77
C ASP A 102 -1.47 11.98 8.50
N SER A 103 -0.38 12.16 9.24
CA SER A 103 0.76 11.26 9.14
C SER A 103 0.40 9.88 9.70
N ILE A 104 0.73 8.82 8.95
CA ILE A 104 0.41 7.44 9.35
C ILE A 104 1.69 6.63 9.52
N PRO A 105 1.89 5.97 10.68
CA PRO A 105 2.98 5.03 10.86
C PRO A 105 2.71 3.75 10.04
N ILE A 106 3.65 3.37 9.20
CA ILE A 106 3.62 2.14 8.41
C ILE A 106 4.84 1.30 8.81
N ASP A 107 4.57 0.12 9.37
CA ASP A 107 5.56 -0.91 9.65
C ASP A 107 5.52 -2.02 8.60
N LYS A 108 6.39 -3.02 8.74
CA LYS A 108 6.42 -4.16 7.82
C LYS A 108 5.15 -5.01 7.87
N MET A 109 4.49 -5.08 9.03
CA MET A 109 3.23 -5.82 9.17
C MET A 109 2.11 -5.16 8.36
N LYS A 110 2.03 -3.83 8.39
CA LYS A 110 1.09 -3.10 7.53
C LYS A 110 1.39 -3.30 6.04
N LEU A 111 2.65 -3.35 5.63
CA LEU A 111 3.03 -3.71 4.24
C LEU A 111 2.64 -5.15 3.89
N ASP A 112 2.74 -6.09 4.83
CA ASP A 112 2.25 -7.47 4.65
C ASP A 112 0.74 -7.53 4.45
N THR A 113 -0.01 -6.77 5.26
CA THR A 113 -1.46 -6.62 5.09
C THR A 113 -1.81 -6.04 3.72
N MET A 114 -1.15 -4.95 3.31
CA MET A 114 -1.35 -4.35 1.97
C MET A 114 -1.09 -5.37 0.86
N LEU A 115 0.02 -6.11 0.94
CA LEU A 115 0.38 -7.11 -0.07
C LEU A 115 -0.67 -8.24 -0.16
N PHE A 116 -1.17 -8.69 0.99
CA PHE A 116 -2.22 -9.68 1.05
C PHE A 116 -3.51 -9.18 0.41
N GLU A 117 -3.94 -7.97 0.76
CA GLU A 117 -5.16 -7.33 0.23
C GLU A 117 -5.10 -7.15 -1.30
N VAL A 118 -3.98 -6.64 -1.83
CA VAL A 118 -3.77 -6.49 -3.29
C VAL A 118 -3.86 -7.85 -4.00
N LYS A 119 -3.27 -8.91 -3.43
CA LYS A 119 -3.35 -10.27 -3.97
C LYS A 119 -4.77 -10.82 -3.99
N GLN A 120 -5.56 -10.52 -2.96
CA GLN A 120 -6.97 -10.94 -2.90
C GLN A 120 -7.78 -10.27 -4.01
N VAL A 121 -7.63 -8.96 -4.20
CA VAL A 121 -8.30 -8.24 -5.28
C VAL A 121 -7.88 -8.74 -6.65
N ARG A 122 -6.59 -9.03 -6.86
CA ARG A 122 -6.14 -9.67 -8.10
C ARG A 122 -6.85 -11.02 -8.33
N GLY A 123 -7.02 -11.82 -7.28
CA GLY A 123 -7.80 -13.07 -7.33
C GLY A 123 -9.26 -12.84 -7.72
N ILE A 124 -9.91 -11.79 -7.18
CA ILE A 124 -11.27 -11.40 -7.54
C ILE A 124 -11.35 -11.03 -9.03
N PHE A 125 -10.43 -10.23 -9.53
CA PHE A 125 -10.41 -9.83 -10.95
C PHE A 125 -10.20 -11.02 -11.89
N LEU A 126 -9.33 -11.96 -11.53
CA LEU A 126 -9.17 -13.22 -12.28
C LEU A 126 -10.45 -14.06 -12.26
N SER A 127 -11.16 -14.11 -11.12
CA SER A 127 -12.45 -14.79 -11.01
C SER A 127 -13.51 -14.14 -11.90
N LEU A 128 -13.58 -12.81 -11.95
CA LEU A 128 -14.49 -12.07 -12.83
C LEU A 128 -14.21 -12.37 -14.30
N LEU A 129 -12.94 -12.38 -14.72
CA LEU A 129 -12.55 -12.75 -16.08
C LEU A 129 -13.01 -14.15 -16.49
N ALA A 130 -13.06 -15.09 -15.55
CA ALA A 130 -13.44 -16.47 -15.81
C ALA A 130 -14.95 -16.69 -15.80
N GLN A 131 -15.70 -15.89 -15.04
CA GLN A 131 -17.12 -16.11 -14.76
C GLN A 131 -18.06 -15.19 -15.55
N VAL A 132 -17.59 -14.02 -15.98
CA VAL A 132 -18.40 -13.04 -16.69
C VAL A 132 -17.96 -12.95 -18.14
N ASP A 133 -18.91 -13.02 -19.06
CA ASP A 133 -18.65 -12.86 -20.49
C ASP A 133 -18.53 -11.38 -20.87
N TYR A 134 -17.42 -10.77 -20.46
CA TYR A 134 -17.08 -9.40 -20.82
C TYR A 134 -16.78 -9.28 -22.32
N THR A 135 -17.17 -8.15 -22.90
CA THR A 135 -16.72 -7.74 -24.24
C THR A 135 -15.19 -7.62 -24.28
N SER A 136 -14.60 -7.63 -25.48
CA SER A 136 -13.16 -7.47 -25.64
C SER A 136 -12.61 -6.19 -24.98
N GLU A 137 -13.40 -5.11 -24.99
CA GLU A 137 -13.02 -3.83 -24.39
C GLU A 137 -13.01 -3.91 -22.85
N GLN A 138 -14.12 -4.35 -22.25
CA GLN A 138 -14.26 -4.56 -20.80
C GLN A 138 -13.18 -5.50 -20.27
N ARG A 139 -12.93 -6.62 -20.97
CA ARG A 139 -11.85 -7.57 -20.67
C ARG A 139 -10.49 -6.89 -20.71
N GLY A 140 -10.26 -6.00 -21.67
CA GLY A 140 -9.04 -5.19 -21.77
C GLY A 140 -8.81 -4.32 -20.53
N TYR A 141 -9.85 -3.60 -20.06
CA TYR A 141 -9.75 -2.81 -18.84
C TYR A 141 -9.45 -3.67 -17.60
N LEU A 142 -10.12 -4.82 -17.46
CA LEU A 142 -9.89 -5.72 -16.32
C LEU A 142 -8.48 -6.32 -16.32
N VAL A 143 -7.96 -6.72 -17.50
CA VAL A 143 -6.58 -7.20 -17.65
C VAL A 143 -5.56 -6.12 -17.31
N ASN A 144 -5.81 -4.86 -17.69
CA ASN A 144 -4.92 -3.75 -17.31
C ASN A 144 -4.93 -3.52 -15.80
N ASN A 145 -6.09 -3.60 -15.15
CA ASN A 145 -6.19 -3.54 -13.69
C ASN A 145 -5.40 -4.65 -13.01
N ILE A 146 -5.45 -5.89 -13.51
CA ILE A 146 -4.65 -7.02 -12.99
C ILE A 146 -3.15 -6.75 -13.11
N LYS A 147 -2.70 -6.18 -14.23
CA LYS A 147 -1.29 -5.79 -14.43
C LYS A 147 -0.87 -4.70 -13.45
N ASP A 148 -1.71 -3.70 -13.24
CA ASP A 148 -1.42 -2.64 -12.27
C ASP A 148 -1.34 -3.19 -10.83
N LEU A 149 -2.20 -4.16 -10.46
CA LEU A 149 -2.11 -4.85 -9.17
C LEU A 149 -0.81 -5.66 -9.03
N LEU A 150 -0.36 -6.34 -10.09
CA LEU A 150 0.92 -7.04 -10.08
C LEU A 150 2.10 -6.09 -9.81
N LEU A 151 2.10 -4.92 -10.45
CA LEU A 151 3.10 -3.89 -10.19
C LEU A 151 3.05 -3.37 -8.75
N LEU A 152 1.84 -3.16 -8.21
CA LEU A 152 1.66 -2.80 -6.79
C LEU A 152 2.24 -3.87 -5.86
N GLU A 153 2.02 -5.16 -6.14
CA GLU A 153 2.61 -6.25 -5.35
C GLU A 153 4.13 -6.20 -5.35
N GLU A 154 4.74 -6.03 -6.52
CA GLU A 154 6.20 -5.92 -6.67
C GLU A 154 6.75 -4.74 -5.87
N ASN A 155 6.12 -3.57 -5.98
CA ASN A 155 6.56 -2.36 -5.29
C ASN A 155 6.39 -2.46 -3.76
N ILE A 156 5.31 -3.08 -3.28
CA ILE A 156 5.12 -3.35 -1.84
C ILE A 156 6.20 -4.32 -1.34
N ILE A 157 6.51 -5.38 -2.10
CA ILE A 157 7.57 -6.34 -1.77
C ILE A 157 8.92 -5.64 -1.67
N GLN A 158 9.25 -4.74 -2.60
CA GLN A 158 10.50 -3.97 -2.56
C GLN A 158 10.60 -3.11 -1.29
N LEU A 159 9.53 -2.40 -0.91
CA LEU A 159 9.50 -1.58 0.31
C LEU A 159 9.62 -2.42 1.58
N LYS A 160 8.97 -3.59 1.61
CA LYS A 160 9.00 -4.52 2.74
C LYS A 160 10.39 -5.13 2.95
N ASN A 161 11.02 -5.58 1.86
CA ASN A 161 12.29 -6.31 1.90
C ASN A 161 13.50 -5.37 2.02
N GLY A 162 13.34 -4.10 1.68
CA GLY A 162 14.36 -3.05 1.78
C GLY A 162 14.75 -2.71 3.23
N SER A 163 15.58 -3.54 3.85
CA SER A 163 16.03 -3.36 5.24
C SER A 163 16.92 -2.14 5.45
N TYR A 164 17.53 -1.64 4.38
CA TYR A 164 18.43 -0.47 4.41
C TYR A 164 17.92 0.68 3.54
N LEU A 165 16.60 0.73 3.31
CA LEU A 165 16.01 1.91 2.67
C LEU A 165 16.11 3.09 3.63
N SER A 166 16.73 4.15 3.15
CA SER A 166 16.75 5.43 3.83
C SER A 166 15.34 6.02 3.90
N ARG A 167 15.13 6.98 4.81
CA ARG A 167 13.88 7.77 4.84
C ARG A 167 13.55 8.42 3.49
N GLY A 168 14.55 8.86 2.73
CA GLY A 168 14.35 9.49 1.43
C GLY A 168 13.91 8.49 0.35
N GLU A 169 14.40 7.25 0.41
CA GLU A 169 13.94 6.16 -0.47
C GLU A 169 12.52 5.72 -0.09
N LEU A 170 12.23 5.57 1.20
CA LEU A 170 10.88 5.24 1.67
C LEU A 170 9.87 6.33 1.28
N LYS A 171 10.24 7.60 1.43
CA LYS A 171 9.38 8.73 0.99
C LYS A 171 9.04 8.63 -0.49
N ARG A 172 10.03 8.35 -1.34
CA ARG A 172 9.83 8.19 -2.78
C ARG A 172 8.97 6.96 -3.08
N GLY A 173 9.29 5.83 -2.45
CA GLY A 173 8.56 4.58 -2.58
C GLY A 173 7.08 4.70 -2.23
N PHE A 174 6.75 5.21 -1.05
CA PHE A 174 5.35 5.42 -0.66
C PHE A 174 4.63 6.46 -1.53
N ARG A 175 5.33 7.48 -2.03
CA ARG A 175 4.75 8.43 -2.99
C ARG A 175 4.39 7.74 -4.32
N ASN A 176 5.29 6.91 -4.84
CA ASN A 176 5.04 6.15 -6.06
C ASN A 176 3.87 5.19 -5.83
N LEU A 177 3.88 4.46 -4.71
CA LEU A 177 2.81 3.55 -4.34
C LEU A 177 1.45 4.26 -4.27
N SER A 178 1.37 5.42 -3.61
CA SER A 178 0.13 6.21 -3.56
C SER A 178 -0.36 6.63 -4.96
N THR A 179 0.56 6.96 -5.87
CA THR A 179 0.22 7.33 -7.26
C THR A 179 -0.28 6.11 -8.04
N GLU A 180 0.35 4.96 -7.86
CA GLU A 180 -0.04 3.70 -8.50
C GLU A 180 -1.39 3.21 -8.00
N PHE A 181 -1.67 3.29 -6.70
CA PHE A 181 -3.00 3.00 -6.15
C PHE A 181 -4.06 3.94 -6.74
N THR A 182 -3.75 5.22 -6.88
CA THR A 182 -4.67 6.20 -7.50
C THR A 182 -4.97 5.83 -8.95
N LYS A 183 -3.93 5.57 -9.75
CA LYS A 183 -4.08 5.14 -11.16
C LYS A 183 -4.85 3.82 -11.29
N ASN A 184 -4.56 2.86 -10.41
CA ASN A 184 -5.27 1.59 -10.38
C ASN A 184 -6.74 1.78 -10.02
N PHE A 185 -7.05 2.67 -9.07
CA PHE A 185 -8.42 3.05 -8.75
C PHE A 185 -9.15 3.65 -9.95
N ASP A 186 -8.57 4.63 -10.64
CA ASP A 186 -9.19 5.25 -11.83
C ASP A 186 -9.46 4.21 -12.93
N SER A 187 -8.51 3.29 -13.13
CA SER A 187 -8.64 2.19 -14.08
C SER A 187 -9.74 1.21 -13.67
N PHE A 188 -9.89 0.96 -12.37
CA PHE A 188 -10.94 0.10 -11.83
C PHE A 188 -12.31 0.75 -11.98
N VAL A 189 -12.45 2.04 -11.68
CA VAL A 189 -13.69 2.81 -11.87
C VAL A 189 -14.11 2.75 -13.35
N THR A 190 -13.17 2.97 -14.27
CA THR A 190 -13.44 2.88 -15.71
C THR A 190 -13.92 1.48 -16.12
N PHE A 191 -13.27 0.42 -15.59
CA PHE A 191 -13.72 -0.94 -15.82
C PHE A 191 -15.14 -1.16 -15.29
N TYR A 192 -15.39 -0.75 -14.04
CA TYR A 192 -16.67 -0.89 -13.36
C TYR A 192 -17.78 -0.21 -14.17
N GLU A 193 -17.69 1.09 -14.42
CA GLU A 193 -18.68 1.88 -15.18
C GLU A 193 -19.01 1.33 -16.57
N ARG A 194 -18.08 0.61 -17.19
CA ARG A 194 -18.27 0.01 -18.53
C ARG A 194 -18.86 -1.38 -18.48
N SER A 195 -18.98 -2.01 -17.31
CA SER A 195 -19.19 -3.45 -17.14
C SER A 195 -20.52 -3.83 -16.48
N HIS A 196 -21.38 -2.87 -16.14
CA HIS A 196 -22.73 -3.10 -15.63
C HIS A 196 -23.75 -2.10 -16.19
#